data_AF-A0A520G376-F1
#
_entry.id   AF-A0A520G376-F1
#
_cell.length_a   1.000
_cell.length_b   1.000
_cell.length_c   1.000
_cell.angle_alpha   90.00
_cell.angle_beta   90.00
_cell.angle_gamma   90.00
#
_symmetry.space_group_name_H-M   'P 1'
#
loop_
_entity.id
_entity.type
_entity.pdbx_description
1 polymer ?
#
loop_
_entity_poly.entity_id
_entity_poly.type
_entity_poly.pdbx_seq_one_letter_code
_entity_poly.pdbx_strand_id
1 'polypeptide(L)'
;PKEWVHDEWLAIVASAIGRVDVIEDALIDYRQHENNQIGARRDSFMGKVRKALASRGTTHADRAFKAELLLERLAALGDAVAPDTIRKLRDKLVHQRFRAALPPSRLARCVPVLREAMTGRYDKFGRGIRGVVRDLFESV
;
A
#
# COMPACT_ATOMS: atom_id res chain seq x y z
N PRO A 1 -10.53 -9.98 -7.01
CA PRO A 1 -9.21 -10.62 -7.22
C PRO A 1 -8.76 -11.29 -5.91
N LYS A 2 -7.99 -12.38 -5.96
CA LYS A 2 -7.62 -13.17 -4.76
C LYS A 2 -6.66 -12.43 -3.82
N GLU A 3 -5.95 -11.43 -4.33
CA GLU A 3 -4.94 -10.62 -3.65
C GLU A 3 -5.54 -9.50 -2.79
N TRP A 4 -6.83 -9.23 -2.97
CA TRP A 4 -7.57 -8.19 -2.27
C TRP A 4 -8.55 -8.82 -1.28
N VAL A 5 -8.71 -8.18 -0.13
CA VAL A 5 -9.85 -8.50 0.73
C VAL A 5 -11.11 -7.94 0.08
N HIS A 6 -12.23 -8.64 0.23
CA HIS A 6 -13.47 -8.33 -0.49
C HIS A 6 -13.95 -6.90 -0.22
N ASP A 7 -13.96 -6.49 1.05
CA ASP A 7 -14.34 -5.15 1.49
C ASP A 7 -13.36 -4.08 0.97
N GLU A 8 -12.05 -4.32 1.07
CA GLU A 8 -10.99 -3.45 0.56
C GLU A 8 -11.16 -3.22 -0.95
N TRP A 9 -11.46 -4.28 -1.71
CA TRP A 9 -11.69 -4.21 -3.15
C TRP A 9 -12.94 -3.38 -3.51
N LEU A 10 -14.05 -3.66 -2.83
CA LEU A 10 -15.30 -2.93 -3.07
C LEU A 10 -15.16 -1.45 -2.71
N ALA A 11 -14.57 -1.16 -1.54
CA ALA A 11 -14.39 0.20 -1.06
C ALA A 11 -13.48 1.02 -2.00
N ILE A 12 -12.35 0.46 -2.45
CA ILE A 12 -11.42 1.21 -3.30
C ILE A 12 -11.98 1.43 -4.72
N VAL A 13 -12.73 0.49 -5.27
CA VAL A 13 -13.40 0.66 -6.57
C VAL A 13 -14.54 1.68 -6.45
N ALA A 14 -15.38 1.58 -5.42
CA ALA A 14 -16.44 2.55 -5.14
C ALA A 14 -15.88 3.97 -4.97
N SER A 15 -14.77 4.12 -4.25
CA SER A 15 -14.08 5.40 -4.06
C SER A 15 -13.47 5.96 -5.35
N ALA A 16 -13.19 5.12 -6.35
CA ALA A 16 -12.62 5.55 -7.62
C ALA A 16 -13.68 6.03 -8.62
N ILE A 17 -14.90 5.48 -8.54
CA ILE A 17 -16.03 5.86 -9.41
C ILE A 17 -16.94 6.93 -8.78
N GLY A 18 -16.84 7.14 -7.47
CA GLY A 18 -17.71 8.04 -6.74
C GLY A 18 -17.06 8.59 -5.48
N ARG A 19 -17.88 8.84 -4.45
CA ARG A 19 -17.41 9.26 -3.12
C ARG A 19 -17.82 8.21 -2.10
N VAL A 20 -16.90 7.90 -1.21
CA VAL A 20 -17.14 7.07 -0.03
C VAL A 20 -16.83 7.94 1.18
N ASP A 21 -17.71 7.90 2.16
CA ASP A 21 -17.54 8.56 3.45
C ASP A 21 -17.66 7.52 4.57
N VAL A 22 -17.28 7.90 5.78
CA VAL A 22 -17.29 7.03 6.96
C VAL A 22 -18.19 7.63 8.02
N ILE A 23 -19.02 6.78 8.62
CA ILE A 23 -19.77 7.14 9.83
C ILE A 23 -18.86 6.87 11.02
N GLU A 24 -18.57 7.91 11.82
CA GLU A 24 -17.66 7.81 12.97
C GLU A 24 -18.28 7.07 14.16
N ASP A 25 -19.60 6.89 14.18
CA ASP A 25 -20.32 6.18 15.22
C ASP A 25 -20.08 4.66 15.18
N ALA A 26 -19.93 4.06 16.36
CA ALA A 26 -19.79 2.62 16.53
C ALA A 26 -21.15 1.90 16.38
N LEU A 27 -21.60 1.72 15.13
CA LEU A 27 -22.93 1.17 14.82
C LEU A 27 -22.97 -0.37 14.72
N ILE A 28 -21.83 -1.06 14.80
CA ILE A 28 -21.72 -2.50 14.54
C ILE A 28 -20.89 -3.17 15.63
N ASP A 29 -21.44 -4.22 16.23
CA ASP A 29 -20.67 -5.14 17.07
C ASP A 29 -19.94 -6.18 16.20
N TYR A 30 -18.60 -6.17 16.26
CA TYR A 30 -17.78 -7.10 15.50
C TYR A 30 -17.42 -8.34 16.33
N ARG A 31 -18.03 -9.48 15.99
CA ARG A 31 -17.68 -10.77 16.60
C ARG A 31 -16.29 -11.21 16.15
N GLN A 32 -15.39 -11.41 17.11
CA GLN A 32 -14.06 -11.95 16.85
C GLN A 32 -14.04 -13.46 17.05
N HIS A 33 -13.49 -14.20 16.09
CA HIS A 33 -13.20 -15.63 16.21
C HIS A 33 -11.94 -16.00 15.43
N GLU A 34 -11.45 -17.22 15.63
CA GLU A 34 -10.14 -17.67 15.10
C GLU A 34 -10.07 -17.69 13.58
N ASN A 35 -11.21 -17.94 12.91
CA ASN A 35 -11.30 -17.98 11.45
C ASN A 35 -11.48 -16.61 10.77
N ASN A 36 -11.25 -15.49 11.47
CA ASN A 36 -11.34 -14.16 10.84
C ASN A 36 -10.17 -13.96 9.86
N GLN A 37 -10.45 -13.54 8.62
CA GLN A 37 -9.43 -13.26 7.60
C GLN A 37 -8.50 -12.11 8.02
N ILE A 38 -9.05 -11.08 8.67
CA ILE A 38 -8.30 -10.01 9.31
C ILE A 38 -8.68 -10.01 10.79
N GLY A 39 -7.72 -10.29 11.66
CA GLY A 39 -7.93 -10.14 13.10
C GLY A 39 -7.93 -8.66 13.51
N ALA A 40 -8.75 -8.29 14.49
CA ALA A 40 -8.79 -6.95 15.09
C ALA A 40 -8.16 -6.92 16.50
N ARG A 41 -7.16 -7.80 16.75
CA ARG A 41 -6.41 -7.82 18.01
C ARG A 41 -5.41 -6.67 18.05
N ARG A 42 -5.34 -5.96 19.18
CA ARG A 42 -4.31 -4.94 19.41
C ARG A 42 -2.93 -5.59 19.42
N ASP A 43 -2.03 -5.11 18.58
CA ASP A 43 -0.63 -5.54 18.60
C ASP A 43 0.01 -5.15 19.93
N SER A 44 0.58 -6.14 20.64
CA SER A 44 1.43 -5.89 21.79
C SER A 44 2.70 -5.12 21.39
N PHE A 45 3.35 -4.46 22.34
CA PHE A 45 4.61 -3.75 22.08
C PHE A 45 5.65 -4.67 21.41
N MET A 46 5.82 -5.89 21.94
CA MET A 46 6.70 -6.91 21.36
C MET A 46 6.26 -7.33 19.95
N GLY A 47 4.96 -7.40 19.68
CA GLY A 47 4.43 -7.66 18.34
C GLY A 47 4.83 -6.58 17.33
N LYS A 48 4.79 -5.30 17.74
CA LYS A 48 5.23 -4.17 16.90
C LYS A 48 6.73 -4.23 16.59
N VAL A 49 7.55 -4.53 17.61
CA VAL A 49 9.00 -4.70 17.44
C VAL A 49 9.31 -5.85 16.47
N ARG A 50 8.67 -7.01 16.64
CA ARG A 50 8.86 -8.16 15.74
C ARG A 50 8.46 -7.85 14.31
N LYS A 51 7.34 -7.15 14.09
CA LYS A 51 6.90 -6.71 12.74
C LYS A 51 7.86 -5.68 12.13
N ALA A 52 8.52 -4.85 12.93
CA ALA A 52 9.50 -3.88 12.46
C ALA A 52 10.83 -4.53 12.06
N LEU A 53 11.20 -5.64 12.71
CA LEU A 53 12.43 -6.39 12.46
C LEU A 53 12.28 -7.54 11.44
N ALA A 54 11.06 -7.95 11.12
CA ALA A 54 10.82 -9.00 10.15
C ALA A 54 11.25 -8.56 8.73
N SER A 55 11.96 -9.43 8.00
CA SER A 55 12.21 -9.24 6.58
C SER A 55 10.86 -9.11 5.86
N ARG A 56 10.73 -8.09 5.02
CA ARG A 56 9.50 -7.83 4.28
C ARG A 56 9.24 -8.81 3.15
N GLY A 57 10.20 -9.68 2.82
CA GLY A 57 10.07 -10.65 1.72
C GLY A 57 9.44 -10.00 0.48
N THR A 58 8.30 -10.55 0.03
CA THR A 58 7.58 -10.10 -1.17
C THR A 58 6.65 -8.90 -0.95
N THR A 59 6.55 -8.30 0.24
CA THR A 59 5.53 -7.29 0.58
C THR A 59 5.44 -6.14 -0.44
N HIS A 60 6.60 -5.64 -0.92
CA HIS A 60 6.61 -4.56 -1.90
C HIS A 60 6.16 -5.02 -3.29
N ALA A 61 6.56 -6.23 -3.70
CA ALA A 61 6.11 -6.85 -4.93
C ALA A 61 4.59 -7.13 -4.90
N ASP A 62 4.08 -7.68 -3.80
CA ASP A 62 2.65 -7.96 -3.62
C ASP A 62 1.82 -6.67 -3.69
N ARG A 63 2.32 -5.58 -3.10
CA ARG A 63 1.67 -4.25 -3.19
C ARG A 63 1.66 -3.70 -4.61
N ALA A 64 2.76 -3.84 -5.35
CA ALA A 64 2.84 -3.43 -6.74
C ALA A 64 1.85 -4.25 -7.59
N PHE A 65 1.79 -5.56 -7.38
CA PHE A 65 0.86 -6.44 -8.09
C PHE A 65 -0.61 -6.11 -7.78
N LYS A 66 -0.96 -5.87 -6.51
CA LYS A 66 -2.31 -5.40 -6.15
C LYS A 66 -2.68 -4.10 -6.86
N ALA A 67 -1.76 -3.13 -6.94
CA ALA A 67 -2.01 -1.86 -7.62
C ALA A 67 -2.12 -2.00 -9.14
N GLU A 68 -1.41 -2.95 -9.75
CA GLU A 68 -1.55 -3.30 -11.16
C GLU A 68 -2.93 -3.86 -11.47
N LEU A 69 -3.40 -4.83 -10.67
CA LEU A 69 -4.77 -5.37 -10.78
C LEU A 69 -5.84 -4.28 -10.62
N LEU A 70 -5.63 -3.34 -9.70
CA LEU A 70 -6.53 -2.20 -9.55
C LEU A 70 -6.49 -1.28 -10.78
N LEU A 71 -5.31 -1.02 -11.33
CA LEU A 71 -5.17 -0.17 -12.51
C LEU A 71 -5.87 -0.76 -13.72
N GLU A 72 -5.73 -2.07 -13.94
CA GLU A 72 -6.44 -2.80 -14.99
C GLU A 72 -7.96 -2.66 -14.81
N ARG A 73 -8.46 -2.90 -13.59
CA ARG A 73 -9.90 -2.76 -13.31
C ARG A 73 -10.39 -1.35 -13.55
N LEU A 74 -9.71 -0.33 -13.04
CA LEU A 74 -10.15 1.05 -13.17
C LEU A 74 -10.06 1.53 -14.62
N ALA A 75 -9.07 1.08 -15.40
CA ALA A 75 -8.99 1.36 -16.82
C ALA A 75 -10.17 0.74 -17.59
N ALA A 76 -10.58 -0.49 -17.25
CA ALA A 76 -11.72 -1.15 -17.85
C ALA A 76 -13.08 -0.48 -17.54
N LEU A 77 -13.14 0.36 -16.50
CA LEU A 77 -14.35 1.14 -16.17
C LEU A 77 -14.47 2.43 -16.99
N GLY A 78 -13.46 2.79 -17.78
CA GLY A 78 -13.51 3.93 -18.70
C GLY A 78 -13.85 5.25 -18.01
N ASP A 79 -14.80 5.98 -18.59
CA ASP A 79 -15.19 7.32 -18.16
C ASP A 79 -15.84 7.38 -16.77
N ALA A 80 -16.20 6.23 -16.18
CA ALA A 80 -16.66 6.17 -14.80
C ALA A 80 -15.55 6.54 -13.80
N VAL A 81 -14.28 6.49 -14.20
CA VAL A 81 -13.13 6.83 -13.35
C VAL A 81 -12.48 8.11 -13.83
N ALA A 82 -12.32 9.08 -12.92
CA ALA A 82 -11.65 10.33 -13.26
C ALA A 82 -10.22 10.10 -13.78
N PRO A 83 -9.78 10.75 -14.87
CA PRO A 83 -8.44 10.58 -15.44
C PRO A 83 -7.30 10.86 -14.44
N ASP A 84 -7.52 11.78 -13.50
CA ASP A 84 -6.55 12.09 -12.44
C ASP A 84 -6.37 10.92 -11.46
N THR A 85 -7.44 10.15 -11.17
CA THR A 85 -7.37 8.94 -10.34
C THR A 85 -6.50 7.88 -11.01
N ILE A 86 -6.66 7.67 -12.32
CA ILE A 86 -5.80 6.77 -13.11
C ILE A 86 -4.34 7.23 -13.06
N ARG A 87 -4.09 8.54 -13.22
CA ARG A 87 -2.74 9.11 -13.15
C ARG A 87 -2.09 8.89 -11.79
N LYS A 88 -2.82 9.18 -10.70
CA LYS A 88 -2.37 8.94 -9.31
C LYS A 88 -2.05 7.47 -9.08
N LEU A 89 -2.90 6.56 -9.56
CA LEU A 89 -2.67 5.13 -9.41
C LEU A 89 -1.43 4.65 -10.19
N ARG A 90 -1.21 5.17 -11.41
CA ARG A 90 0.02 4.91 -12.17
C ARG A 90 1.25 5.39 -11.42
N ASP A 91 1.25 6.61 -10.88
CA ASP A 91 2.36 7.11 -10.08
C ASP A 91 2.62 6.27 -8.82
N LYS A 92 1.55 5.84 -8.14
CA LYS A 92 1.64 4.93 -7.01
C LYS A 92 2.25 3.58 -7.42
N LEU A 93 1.86 3.03 -8.57
CA LEU A 93 2.42 1.78 -9.10
C LEU A 93 3.91 1.92 -9.42
N VAL A 94 4.33 3.02 -10.03
CA VAL A 94 5.76 3.29 -10.29
C VAL A 94 6.54 3.32 -8.97
N HIS A 95 6.04 4.02 -7.95
CA HIS A 95 6.67 4.07 -6.63
C HIS A 95 6.75 2.68 -5.98
N GLN A 96 5.70 1.87 -6.07
CA GLN A 96 5.69 0.52 -5.48
C GLN A 96 6.63 -0.43 -6.20
N ARG A 97 6.69 -0.38 -7.55
CA ARG A 97 7.65 -1.16 -8.35
C ARG A 97 9.09 -0.75 -8.05
N PHE A 98 9.36 0.55 -7.93
CA PHE A 98 10.65 1.06 -7.49
C PHE A 98 11.08 0.43 -6.15
N ARG A 99 10.19 0.43 -5.14
CA ARG A 99 10.50 -0.15 -3.82
C ARG A 99 10.69 -1.66 -3.86
N ALA A 100 9.95 -2.36 -4.71
CA ALA A 100 10.09 -3.79 -4.92
C ALA A 100 11.44 -4.16 -5.58
N ALA A 101 12.00 -3.25 -6.38
CA ALA A 101 13.25 -3.45 -7.11
C ALA A 101 14.50 -2.90 -6.38
N LEU A 102 14.37 -2.44 -5.12
CA LEU A 102 15.52 -1.92 -4.37
C LEU A 102 16.59 -3.02 -4.17
N PRO A 103 17.87 -2.71 -4.41
CA PRO A 103 18.94 -3.70 -4.27
C PRO A 103 19.09 -4.15 -2.81
N PRO A 104 19.51 -5.40 -2.55
CA PRO A 104 19.70 -5.88 -1.18
C PRO A 104 20.77 -5.08 -0.43
N SER A 105 21.80 -4.60 -1.14
CA SER A 105 22.85 -3.74 -0.57
C SER A 105 22.32 -2.36 -0.20
N ARG A 106 22.39 -2.00 1.08
CA ARG A 106 21.94 -0.70 1.62
C ARG A 106 22.66 0.48 0.96
N LEU A 107 23.97 0.36 0.74
CA LEU A 107 24.76 1.42 0.09
C LEU A 107 24.30 1.68 -1.34
N ALA A 108 23.93 0.62 -2.07
CA ALA A 108 23.40 0.74 -3.42
C ALA A 108 22.02 1.41 -3.48
N ARG A 109 21.31 1.57 -2.35
CA ARG A 109 19.99 2.22 -2.30
C ARG A 109 20.07 3.74 -2.19
N CYS A 110 21.18 4.31 -1.73
CA CYS A 110 21.27 5.74 -1.43
C CYS A 110 20.87 6.62 -2.64
N VAL A 111 21.53 6.42 -3.77
CA VAL A 111 21.24 7.20 -5.00
C VAL A 111 19.80 6.98 -5.51
N PRO A 112 19.32 5.75 -5.76
CA PRO A 112 17.98 5.55 -6.28
C PRO A 112 16.87 6.01 -5.32
N VAL A 113 17.05 5.86 -4.00
CA VAL A 113 16.09 6.36 -3.00
C VAL A 113 16.03 7.88 -2.97
N LEU A 114 17.17 8.56 -3.02
CA LEU A 114 17.20 10.03 -3.08
C LEU A 114 16.54 10.56 -4.36
N ARG A 115 16.83 9.93 -5.52
CA ARG A 115 16.18 10.29 -6.80
C ARG A 115 14.66 10.12 -6.73
N GLU A 116 14.18 9.01 -6.17
CA GLU A 116 12.75 8.78 -6.00
C GLU A 116 12.14 9.76 -5.00
N ALA A 117 12.84 10.13 -3.92
CA ALA A 117 12.38 11.14 -2.97
C ALA A 117 12.15 12.50 -3.64
N MET A 118 13.01 12.91 -4.58
CA MET A 118 12.86 14.15 -5.34
C MET A 118 11.61 14.18 -6.24
N THR A 119 11.01 13.03 -6.57
CA THR A 119 9.74 12.98 -7.32
C THR A 119 8.51 13.36 -6.46
N GLY A 120 8.67 13.43 -5.14
CA GLY A 120 7.57 13.63 -4.17
C GLY A 120 6.67 12.41 -3.99
N ARG A 121 6.96 11.27 -4.64
CA ARG A 121 6.19 10.03 -4.49
C ARG A 121 6.28 9.42 -3.10
N TYR A 122 7.39 9.66 -2.38
CA TYR A 122 7.47 9.26 -0.97
C TYR A 122 6.44 9.99 -0.11
N ASP A 123 6.22 11.29 -0.31
CA ASP A 123 5.23 12.05 0.45
C ASP A 123 3.80 11.62 0.07
N LYS A 124 3.54 11.47 -1.23
CA LYS A 124 2.22 11.08 -1.73
C LYS A 124 1.84 9.63 -1.43
N PHE A 125 2.79 8.69 -1.46
CA PHE A 125 2.51 7.25 -1.46
C PHE A 125 3.37 6.42 -0.48
N GLY A 126 4.41 7.02 0.12
CA GLY A 126 5.47 6.32 0.84
C GLY A 126 5.63 6.66 2.34
N ARG A 127 4.78 7.51 2.92
CA ARG A 127 4.89 8.07 4.30
C ARG A 127 6.03 9.09 4.46
N GLY A 128 6.36 9.83 3.40
CA GLY A 128 7.36 10.89 3.36
C GLY A 128 8.73 10.43 3.84
N ILE A 129 9.39 11.28 4.64
CA ILE A 129 10.75 11.01 5.16
C ILE A 129 10.86 9.70 5.94
N ARG A 130 9.79 9.27 6.62
CA ARG A 130 9.76 7.96 7.32
C ARG A 130 9.80 6.78 6.36
N GLY A 131 9.32 6.97 5.12
CA GLY A 131 9.47 6.02 4.03
C GLY A 131 10.90 5.96 3.53
N VAL A 132 11.51 7.13 3.30
CA VAL A 132 12.90 7.26 2.83
C VAL A 132 13.88 6.60 3.78
N VAL A 133 13.84 6.96 5.07
CA VAL A 133 14.70 6.36 6.11
C VAL A 133 14.51 4.84 6.14
N ARG A 134 13.26 4.38 6.08
CA ARG A 134 12.99 2.94 6.09
C ARG A 134 13.65 2.24 4.90
N ASP A 135 13.50 2.74 3.69
CA ASP A 135 14.02 2.04 2.50
C ASP A 135 15.55 2.04 2.42
N LEU A 136 16.22 3.02 3.04
CA LEU A 136 17.68 3.05 3.19
C LEU A 136 18.21 2.02 4.21
N PHE A 137 17.50 1.80 5.31
CA PHE A 137 18.01 1.01 6.44
C PHE A 137 17.36 -0.35 6.62
N GLU A 138 16.21 -0.60 5.99
CA GLU A 138 15.49 -1.87 6.11
C GLU A 138 16.34 -3.04 5.60
N SER A 139 16.31 -4.15 6.34
CA SER A 139 16.91 -5.41 5.92
C SER A 139 16.02 -6.01 4.83
N VAL A 140 16.61 -6.34 3.68
CA VAL A 140 15.96 -7.19 2.66
C VAL A 140 16.06 -8.62 3.14
#